data_AF-A0A1A0MQC0-F1
#
_entry.id   AF-A0A1A0MQC0-F1
#
_cell.length_a   1.000
_cell.length_b   1.000
_cell.length_c   1.000
_cell.angle_alpha   90.00
_cell.angle_beta   90.00
_cell.angle_gamma   90.00
#
_symmetry.space_group_name_H-M   'P 1'
#
loop_
_entity.id
_entity.type
_entity.pdbx_description
1 polymer ?
#
loop_
_entity_poly.entity_id
_entity_poly.type
_entity_poly.pdbx_seq_one_letter_code
_entity_poly.pdbx_strand_id
1 'polypeptide(L)'
;MGFFSGLAKLPLAPVFGVISLAEVVQRQVEQELHNPANTRRQLEALEEARSRGEISPEEERDAQKEILETKVAPAQPHPEQDR
;
A
#
# COMPACT_ATOMS: atom_id res chain seq x y z
N MET A 1 6.36 -5.03 41.00
CA MET A 1 4.94 -4.74 40.65
C MET A 1 4.75 -4.91 39.14
N GLY A 2 4.60 -6.13 38.61
CA GLY A 2 4.52 -6.32 37.14
C GLY A 2 3.95 -7.67 36.70
N PHE A 3 4.19 -8.73 37.47
CA PHE A 3 3.62 -10.05 37.18
C PHE A 3 2.10 -10.10 37.38
N PHE A 4 1.60 -9.59 38.52
CA PHE A 4 0.16 -9.58 38.81
C PHE A 4 -0.65 -8.70 37.86
N SER A 5 -0.09 -7.58 37.39
CA SER A 5 -0.76 -6.74 36.37
C SER A 5 -0.73 -7.36 34.97
N GLY A 6 0.28 -8.19 34.67
CA GLY A 6 0.32 -9.02 33.46
C GLY A 6 -0.79 -10.07 33.45
N LEU A 7 -1.03 -10.76 34.57
CA LEU A 7 -2.13 -11.71 34.69
C LEU A 7 -3.51 -11.04 34.55
N ALA A 8 -3.70 -9.83 35.08
CA ALA A 8 -4.95 -9.09 34.92
C ALA A 8 -5.23 -8.71 33.44
N LYS A 9 -4.19 -8.63 32.61
CA LYS A 9 -4.29 -8.35 31.16
C LYS A 9 -4.30 -9.61 30.30
N LEU A 10 -4.08 -10.81 30.85
CA LEU A 10 -4.15 -12.07 30.10
C LEU A 10 -5.48 -12.26 29.34
N PRO A 11 -6.65 -11.93 29.90
CA PRO A 11 -7.91 -12.02 29.15
C PRO A 11 -7.92 -11.11 27.91
N LEU A 12 -7.16 -10.01 27.92
CA LEU A 12 -7.02 -9.07 26.80
C LEU A 12 -5.85 -9.44 25.86
N ALA A 13 -5.06 -10.46 26.17
CA ALA A 13 -3.95 -10.92 25.32
C ALA A 13 -4.35 -11.16 23.85
N PRO A 14 -5.54 -11.69 23.52
CA PRO A 14 -5.97 -11.84 22.12
C PRO A 14 -6.06 -10.50 21.38
N VAL A 15 -6.57 -9.44 22.03
CA VAL A 15 -6.68 -8.10 21.44
C VAL A 15 -5.30 -7.52 21.16
N PHE A 16 -4.38 -7.66 22.11
CA PHE A 16 -2.98 -7.24 21.91
C PHE A 16 -2.31 -8.02 20.77
N GLY A 17 -2.65 -9.30 20.58
CA GLY A 17 -2.17 -10.10 19.45
C GLY A 17 -2.62 -9.57 18.09
N VAL A 18 -3.89 -9.16 17.96
CA VAL A 18 -4.41 -8.55 16.72
C VAL A 18 -3.74 -7.22 16.43
N ILE A 19 -3.52 -6.38 17.44
CA ILE A 19 -2.82 -5.08 17.29
C ILE A 19 -1.40 -5.32 16.78
N SER A 20 -0.64 -6.23 17.39
CA SER A 20 0.71 -6.56 16.93
C SER A 20 0.74 -7.12 15.51
N LEU A 21 -0.26 -7.90 15.12
CA LEU A 21 -0.39 -8.37 13.74
C LEU A 21 -0.67 -7.22 12.77
N ALA A 22 -1.57 -6.30 13.13
CA ALA A 22 -1.89 -5.13 12.31
C ALA A 22 -0.64 -4.28 12.06
N GLU A 23 0.22 -4.09 13.06
CA GLU A 23 1.50 -3.38 12.89
C GLU A 23 2.45 -4.09 11.92
N VAL A 24 2.51 -5.42 11.94
CA VAL A 24 3.33 -6.19 10.99
C VAL A 24 2.80 -6.01 9.57
N VAL A 25 1.48 -6.16 9.39
CA VAL A 25 0.82 -5.97 8.09
C VAL A 25 1.04 -4.55 7.58
N GLN A 26 0.88 -3.53 8.43
CA GLN A 26 1.12 -2.14 8.07
C GLN A 26 2.55 -1.92 7.58
N ARG A 27 3.56 -2.46 8.30
CA ARG A 27 4.96 -2.37 7.87
C ARG A 27 5.21 -3.04 6.53
N GLN A 28 4.59 -4.19 6.28
CA GLN A 28 4.72 -4.90 5.01
C GLN A 28 4.08 -4.11 3.85
N VAL A 29 2.88 -3.57 4.08
CA VAL A 29 2.17 -2.73 3.10
C VAL A 29 2.97 -1.48 2.78
N GLU A 30 3.53 -0.81 3.79
CA GLU A 30 4.37 0.36 3.60
C GLU A 30 5.59 0.04 2.73
N GLN A 31 6.27 -1.08 2.99
CA GLN A 31 7.41 -1.53 2.19
C GLN A 31 7.01 -1.86 0.75
N GLU A 32 5.86 -2.50 0.54
CA GLU A 32 5.37 -2.88 -0.78
C GLU A 32 4.91 -1.67 -1.60
N LEU A 33 4.23 -0.71 -0.96
CA LEU A 33 3.74 0.52 -1.59
C LEU A 33 4.88 1.44 -2.03
N HIS A 34 5.97 1.48 -1.25
CA HIS A 34 7.16 2.29 -1.50
C HIS A 34 8.23 1.56 -2.32
N ASN A 35 7.99 0.32 -2.76
CA ASN A 35 8.98 -0.43 -3.53
C ASN A 35 9.04 0.06 -4.99
N PRO A 36 10.17 0.63 -5.45
CA PRO A 36 10.32 1.06 -6.85
C PRO A 36 10.20 -0.08 -7.87
N ALA A 37 10.40 -1.33 -7.44
CA ALA A 37 10.23 -2.51 -8.30
C ALA A 37 8.78 -2.70 -8.78
N ASN A 38 7.78 -2.27 -8.00
CA ASN A 38 6.38 -2.42 -8.39
C ASN A 38 6.01 -1.49 -9.55
N THR A 39 6.49 -0.25 -9.53
CA THR A 39 6.32 0.67 -10.65
C THR A 39 6.98 0.13 -11.91
N ARG A 40 8.19 -0.44 -11.78
CA ARG A 40 8.90 -1.04 -12.91
C ARG A 40 8.12 -2.21 -13.54
N ARG A 41 7.56 -3.11 -12.72
CA ARG A 41 6.71 -4.22 -13.21
C ARG A 41 5.44 -3.73 -13.91
N GLN A 42 4.81 -2.66 -13.41
CA GLN A 42 3.63 -2.08 -14.05
C GLN A 42 3.95 -1.48 -15.42
N LEU A 43 5.09 -0.78 -15.54
CA LEU A 43 5.57 -0.26 -16.82
C LEU A 43 5.90 -1.38 -17.82
N GLU A 44 6.57 -2.44 -17.35
CA GLU A 44 6.87 -3.62 -18.18
C GLU A 44 5.59 -4.30 -18.70
N ALA A 45 4.54 -4.41 -17.87
CA ALA A 45 3.25 -4.97 -18.28
C ALA A 45 2.53 -4.11 -19.35
N LEU A 46 2.65 -2.79 -19.25
CA LEU A 46 2.15 -1.83 -20.24
C LEU A 46 2.89 -1.96 -21.58
N GLU A 47 4.22 -2.05 -21.54
CA GLU A 47 5.03 -2.24 -22.74
C GLU A 47 4.75 -3.59 -23.42
N GLU A 48 4.51 -4.64 -22.62
CA GLU A 48 4.11 -5.94 -23.14
C GLU A 48 2.73 -5.89 -23.81
N ALA A 49 1.74 -5.24 -23.18
CA ALA A 49 0.41 -5.05 -23.78
C ALA A 49 0.47 -4.27 -25.10
N ARG A 50 1.33 -3.25 -25.18
CA ARG A 50 1.59 -2.51 -26.43
C ARG A 50 2.25 -3.40 -27.49
N SER A 51 3.23 -4.21 -27.10
CA SER A 51 3.91 -5.15 -28.01
C SER A 51 2.95 -6.20 -28.60
N ARG A 52 1.93 -6.58 -27.84
CA ARG A 52 0.84 -7.47 -28.29
C ARG A 52 -0.23 -6.76 -29.12
N GLY A 53 -0.15 -5.42 -29.22
CA GLY A 53 -1.13 -4.58 -29.92
C GLY A 53 -2.47 -4.46 -29.18
N GLU A 54 -2.50 -4.76 -27.88
CA GLU A 54 -3.71 -4.69 -27.04
C GLU A 54 -4.05 -3.24 -26.64
N ILE A 55 -3.04 -2.35 -26.66
CA ILE A 55 -3.19 -0.92 -26.37
C ILE A 55 -2.51 -0.10 -27.46
N SER A 56 -3.10 1.05 -27.79
CA SER A 56 -2.49 2.02 -28.69
C SER A 56 -1.39 2.83 -28.00
N PRO A 57 -0.50 3.50 -28.75
CA PRO A 57 0.55 4.34 -28.17
C PRO A 57 0.03 5.50 -27.32
N GLU A 58 -1.15 6.04 -27.65
CA GLU A 58 -1.78 7.11 -26.89
C GLU A 58 -2.31 6.60 -25.55
N GLU A 59 -2.99 5.43 -25.56
CA GLU A 59 -3.47 4.77 -24.33
C GLU A 59 -2.32 4.36 -23.40
N GLU A 60 -1.19 3.92 -23.95
CA GLU A 60 0.02 3.63 -23.20
C GLU A 60 0.56 4.89 -22.48
N ARG A 61 0.59 6.03 -23.18
CA ARG A 61 1.08 7.31 -22.63
C ARG A 61 0.20 7.81 -21.49
N ASP A 62 -1.11 7.73 -21.64
CA ASP A 62 -2.06 8.15 -20.63
C ASP A 62 -1.97 7.27 -19.37
N ALA A 63 -1.89 5.95 -19.53
CA ALA A 63 -1.73 5.01 -18.43
C ALA A 63 -0.39 5.18 -17.69
N GLN A 64 0.72 5.41 -18.41
CA GLN A 64 2.01 5.73 -17.79
C GLN A 64 1.95 7.02 -16.96
N LYS A 65 1.23 8.03 -17.44
CA LYS A 65 1.07 9.30 -16.74
C LYS A 65 0.26 9.13 -15.44
N GLU A 66 -0.83 8.36 -15.48
CA GLU A 66 -1.65 8.05 -14.31
C GLU A 66 -0.86 7.30 -13.21
N ILE A 67 -0.05 6.32 -13.60
CA ILE A 67 0.84 5.59 -12.67
C ILE A 67 1.84 6.53 -12.01
N LEU A 68 2.38 7.49 -12.77
CA LEU A 68 3.35 8.46 -12.27
C LEU A 68 2.71 9.48 -11.32
N GLU A 69 1.53 10.00 -11.66
CA GLU A 69 0.77 10.95 -10.83
C GLU A 69 0.37 10.33 -9.48
N THR A 70 -0.07 9.07 -9.49
CA THR A 70 -0.46 8.33 -8.28
C THR A 70 0.72 8.10 -7.32
N LYS A 71 1.95 8.01 -7.84
CA LYS A 71 3.17 7.77 -7.03
C LYS A 71 3.88 9.05 -6.60
N VAL A 72 3.66 10.17 -7.29
CA VAL A 72 4.26 11.48 -6.98
C VAL A 72 3.40 12.29 -6.02
N ALA A 73 2.08 12.09 -6.00
CA ALA A 73 1.25 12.68 -4.96
C ALA A 73 1.62 12.06 -3.60
N PRO A 74 2.19 12.81 -2.64
CA PRO A 74 2.23 12.32 -1.27
C PRO A 74 0.80 11.97 -0.87
N ALA A 75 0.62 10.94 -0.04
CA ALA A 75 -0.66 10.61 0.58
C ALA A 75 -1.15 11.84 1.36
N GLN A 76 -1.78 12.78 0.67
CA GLN A 76 -2.40 13.94 1.26
C GLN A 76 -3.62 13.36 1.98
N PRO A 77 -3.71 13.43 3.31
CA PRO A 77 -4.95 13.16 3.99
C PRO A 77 -5.96 14.17 3.44
N HIS A 78 -6.96 13.68 2.71
CA HIS A 78 -8.08 14.49 2.25
C HIS A 78 -8.77 15.06 3.51
N PRO A 79 -8.63 16.36 3.83
CA PRO A 79 -9.23 16.91 5.03
C PRO A 79 -10.55 17.54 4.61
N GLU A 80 -11.55 16.74 4.24
CA GLU A 80 -12.92 17.22 4.16
C GLU A 80 -13.91 16.08 3.96
N GLN A 81 -14.71 15.78 4.98
CA GLN A 81 -16.17 15.77 4.91
C GLN A 81 -16.74 15.27 6.23
N ASP A 82 -16.63 16.12 7.26
CA ASP A 82 -17.67 16.18 8.29
C ASP A 82 -18.40 17.50 8.03
N ARG A 83 -19.64 17.38 7.56
CA ARG A 83 -20.52 18.48 7.16
C ARG A 83 -21.64 18.57 8.17
#